data_AF-A0A8J2PVG6-F1
#
_entry.id   AF-A0A8J2PVG6-F1
#
_cell.length_a   1.000
_cell.length_b   1.000
_cell.length_c   1.000
_cell.angle_alpha   90.00
_cell.angle_beta   90.00
_cell.angle_gamma   90.00
#
_symmetry.space_group_name_H-M   'P 1'
#
loop_
_entity.id
_entity.type
_entity.pdbx_description
1 polymer ?
#
loop_
_entity_poly.entity_id
_entity_poly.type
_entity_poly.pdbx_seq_one_letter_code
_entity_poly.pdbx_strand_id
1 'polypeptide(L)'
;ESQAWSLDTAELRRAIQVARFRSSPRAIVIINPGNPTGNVLTRKSMVSIIKFAYEERLFILADEVYQDNIYEGSEFLSFKKVMTEMGSPYNKMELISFFSCSK
;
A
#
# COMPACT_ATOMS: atom_id res chain seq x y z
N GLU A 1 -5.58 -2.28 17.99
CA GLU A 1 -5.57 -0.84 18.35
C GLU A 1 -4.20 -0.30 18.79
N SER A 2 -3.25 -1.12 19.24
CA SER A 2 -1.98 -0.67 19.83
C SER A 2 -0.94 -0.05 18.88
N GLN A 3 -1.17 -0.01 17.56
CA GLN A 3 -0.22 0.57 16.59
C GLN A 3 -0.85 1.53 15.58
N ALA A 4 -1.99 2.17 15.91
CA ALA A 4 -2.67 3.11 15.00
C ALA A 4 -2.90 2.53 13.58
N TRP A 5 -3.33 1.26 13.50
CA TRP A 5 -3.51 0.51 12.25
C TRP A 5 -2.32 0.58 11.27
N SER A 6 -1.10 0.74 11.80
CA SER A 6 0.10 0.67 10.99
C SER A 6 0.21 -0.71 10.35
N LEU A 7 0.66 -0.72 9.11
CA LEU A 7 0.74 -1.95 8.33
C LEU A 7 1.95 -2.79 8.80
N ASP A 8 1.67 -3.98 9.34
CA ASP A 8 2.69 -4.91 9.83
C ASP A 8 3.16 -5.85 8.71
N THR A 9 4.42 -5.71 8.31
CA THR A 9 5.05 -6.58 7.33
C THR A 9 5.14 -8.05 7.76
N ALA A 10 5.22 -8.33 9.07
CA ALA A 10 5.24 -9.71 9.55
C ALA A 10 3.90 -10.40 9.27
N GLU A 11 2.79 -9.68 9.46
CA GLU A 11 1.46 -10.18 9.14
C GLU A 11 1.27 -10.39 7.63
N LEU A 12 1.76 -9.47 6.78
CA LEU A 12 1.77 -9.67 5.32
C LEU A 12 2.49 -10.97 4.92
N ARG A 13 3.68 -11.21 5.50
CA ARG A 13 4.46 -12.44 5.23
C ARG A 13 3.72 -13.69 5.71
N ARG A 14 3.10 -13.65 6.89
CA ARG A 14 2.29 -14.76 7.40
C ARG A 14 1.11 -15.06 6.47
N ALA A 15 0.38 -14.01 6.06
CA ALA A 15 -0.80 -14.14 5.21
C ALA A 15 -0.47 -14.75 3.84
N ILE A 16 0.59 -14.29 3.17
CA ILE A 16 0.96 -14.82 1.86
C ILE A 16 1.45 -16.28 1.93
N GLN A 17 2.18 -16.65 3.00
CA GLN A 17 2.59 -18.03 3.23
C GLN A 17 1.39 -18.96 3.39
N VAL A 18 0.39 -18.55 4.18
CA VAL A 18 -0.84 -19.33 4.37
C VAL A 18 -1.63 -19.44 3.06
N ALA A 19 -1.76 -18.34 2.31
CA ALA A 19 -2.51 -18.33 1.06
C ALA A 19 -1.91 -19.24 -0.03
N ARG A 20 -0.58 -19.40 -0.03
CA ARG A 20 0.17 -20.26 -0.99
C ARG A 20 -0.16 -21.74 -0.89
N PHE A 21 -0.68 -22.22 0.24
CA PHE A 21 -1.14 -23.61 0.36
C PHE A 21 -2.39 -23.90 -0.47
N ARG A 22 -3.18 -22.87 -0.82
CA ARG A 22 -4.48 -23.03 -1.49
C ARG A 22 -4.61 -22.27 -2.82
N SER A 23 -3.72 -21.31 -3.07
CA SER A 23 -3.83 -20.39 -4.20
C SER A 23 -2.47 -19.83 -4.60
N SER A 24 -2.41 -19.09 -5.71
CA SER A 24 -1.22 -18.32 -6.11
C SER A 24 -1.54 -16.82 -6.01
N PRO A 25 -1.22 -16.14 -4.89
CA PRO A 25 -1.43 -14.71 -4.77
C PRO A 25 -0.70 -13.93 -5.88
N ARG A 26 -1.41 -13.01 -6.54
CA ARG A 26 -0.89 -12.23 -7.68
C ARG A 26 -0.87 -10.72 -7.45
N ALA A 27 -1.64 -10.23 -6.50
CA ALA A 27 -1.80 -8.81 -6.27
C ALA A 27 -1.96 -8.49 -4.78
N ILE A 28 -1.66 -7.26 -4.41
CA ILE A 28 -1.96 -6.66 -3.12
C ILE A 28 -2.78 -5.39 -3.34
N VAL A 29 -3.87 -5.26 -2.59
CA VAL A 29 -4.71 -4.05 -2.58
C VAL A 29 -4.36 -3.25 -1.35
N ILE A 30 -4.07 -1.97 -1.52
CA ILE A 30 -3.82 -1.01 -0.44
C ILE A 30 -4.88 0.08 -0.53
N ILE A 31 -5.54 0.38 0.59
CA ILE A 31 -6.51 1.46 0.69
C ILE A 31 -5.87 2.57 1.54
N ASN A 32 -5.60 3.72 0.94
CA ASN A 32 -4.90 4.83 1.58
C ASN A 32 -5.36 6.20 1.02
N PRO A 33 -5.94 7.10 1.83
CA PRO A 33 -6.23 6.97 3.27
C PRO A 33 -7.23 5.84 3.61
N GLY A 34 -7.00 5.17 4.74
CA GLY A 34 -7.76 3.98 5.14
C GLY A 34 -9.21 4.31 5.53
N ASN A 35 -10.18 3.57 5.00
CA ASN A 35 -11.59 3.65 5.38
C ASN A 35 -11.99 2.35 6.11
N PRO A 36 -12.58 2.37 7.32
CA PRO A 36 -13.07 3.49 8.14
C PRO A 36 -12.03 4.07 9.13
N THR A 37 -10.77 3.66 9.04
CA THR A 37 -9.76 3.94 10.08
C THR A 37 -9.19 5.36 10.05
N GLY A 38 -9.33 6.09 8.95
CA GLY A 38 -8.83 7.46 8.76
C GLY A 38 -7.31 7.57 8.69
N ASN A 39 -6.59 6.44 8.69
CA ASN A 39 -5.13 6.45 8.76
C ASN A 39 -4.49 6.70 7.40
N VAL A 40 -3.57 7.66 7.38
CA VAL A 40 -2.69 7.95 6.24
C VAL A 40 -1.39 7.18 6.42
N LEU A 41 -1.03 6.38 5.41
CA LEU A 41 0.23 5.63 5.43
C LEU A 41 1.43 6.57 5.41
N THR A 42 2.37 6.34 6.32
CA THR A 42 3.66 7.03 6.28
C THR A 42 4.51 6.55 5.10
N ARG A 43 5.43 7.40 4.62
CA ARG A 43 6.41 7.00 3.58
C ARG A 43 7.17 5.73 3.96
N LYS A 44 7.53 5.56 5.24
CA LYS A 44 8.25 4.38 5.74
C LYS A 44 7.40 3.11 5.55
N SER A 45 6.12 3.17 5.90
CA SER A 45 5.18 2.07 5.71
C SER A 45 5.01 1.73 4.22
N MET A 46 4.84 2.73 3.37
CA MET A 46 4.73 2.53 1.92
C MET A 46 5.97 1.86 1.32
N VAL A 47 7.17 2.30 1.71
CA VAL A 47 8.43 1.68 1.27
C VAL A 47 8.50 0.21 1.68
N SER A 48 8.08 -0.12 2.91
CA SER A 48 8.05 -1.51 3.37
C SER A 48 7.06 -2.37 2.57
N ILE A 49 5.89 -1.84 2.23
CA ILE A 49 4.89 -2.52 1.40
C ILE A 49 5.42 -2.75 -0.02
N ILE A 50 6.03 -1.73 -0.63
CA ILE A 50 6.59 -1.81 -1.98
C ILE A 50 7.68 -2.87 -2.05
N LYS A 51 8.58 -2.92 -1.05
CA LYS A 51 9.62 -3.95 -0.97
C LYS A 51 9.02 -5.35 -0.82
N PHE A 52 8.03 -5.52 0.05
CA PHE A 52 7.32 -6.79 0.19
C PHE A 52 6.67 -7.22 -1.13
N ALA A 53 5.93 -6.33 -1.80
CA ALA A 53 5.29 -6.62 -3.06
C ALA A 53 6.31 -6.98 -4.17
N TYR A 54 7.48 -6.33 -4.16
CA TYR A 54 8.57 -6.65 -5.08
C TYR A 54 9.12 -8.06 -4.84
N GLU A 55 9.47 -8.39 -3.59
CA GLU A 55 9.99 -9.70 -3.20
C GLU A 55 9.01 -10.83 -3.57
N GLU A 56 7.73 -10.60 -3.35
CA GLU A 56 6.67 -11.58 -3.57
C GLU A 56 6.08 -11.54 -4.99
N ARG A 57 6.59 -10.66 -5.87
CA ARG A 57 6.14 -10.44 -7.26
C ARG A 57 4.63 -10.18 -7.36
N LEU A 58 4.13 -9.29 -6.50
CA LEU A 58 2.74 -8.89 -6.46
C LEU A 58 2.50 -7.61 -7.27
N PHE A 59 1.42 -7.60 -8.03
CA PHE A 59 0.85 -6.39 -8.63
C PHE A 59 0.28 -5.48 -7.54
N ILE A 60 0.59 -4.18 -7.58
CA ILE A 60 0.08 -3.22 -6.59
C ILE A 60 -1.20 -2.55 -7.11
N LEU A 61 -2.27 -2.64 -6.32
CA LEU A 61 -3.54 -1.96 -6.54
C LEU A 61 -3.72 -0.92 -5.41
N ALA A 62 -3.46 0.36 -5.69
CA ALA A 62 -3.54 1.44 -4.72
C ALA A 62 -4.87 2.19 -4.85
N ASP A 63 -5.78 1.96 -3.92
CA ASP A 63 -7.03 2.70 -3.79
C ASP A 63 -6.78 4.01 -3.01
N GLU A 64 -6.73 5.12 -3.75
CA GLU A 64 -6.35 6.45 -3.28
C GLU A 64 -7.52 7.45 -3.39
N VAL A 65 -8.76 6.95 -3.27
CA VAL A 65 -9.99 7.76 -3.44
C VAL A 65 -10.19 8.83 -2.37
N TYR A 66 -9.58 8.70 -1.20
CA TYR A 66 -9.67 9.68 -0.11
C TYR A 66 -8.48 10.65 -0.09
N GLN A 67 -7.73 10.77 -1.18
CA GLN A 67 -6.51 11.58 -1.20
C GLN A 67 -6.71 13.06 -0.86
N ASP A 68 -7.92 13.60 -1.07
CA ASP A 68 -8.26 14.99 -0.74
C ASP A 68 -8.77 15.15 0.71
N ASN A 69 -9.05 14.05 1.42
CA ASN A 69 -9.62 14.04 2.78
C ASN A 69 -8.53 13.82 3.83
N ILE A 70 -7.58 14.73 3.90
CA ILE A 70 -6.42 14.64 4.80
C ILE A 70 -6.63 15.56 6.00
N TYR A 71 -6.42 15.06 7.22
CA TYR A 71 -6.46 15.88 8.44
C TYR A 71 -5.22 16.78 8.54
N GLU A 72 -5.38 17.97 9.14
CA GLU A 72 -4.32 18.96 9.35
C GLU A 72 -3.05 18.32 9.97
N GLY A 73 -1.91 18.50 9.31
CA GLY A 73 -0.60 18.01 9.75
C GLY A 73 -0.13 16.70 9.10
N SER A 74 -0.91 16.11 8.19
CA SER A 74 -0.47 14.97 7.37
C SER A 74 -0.43 15.32 5.88
N GLU A 75 0.53 14.77 5.13
CA GLU A 75 0.63 14.91 3.66
C GLU A 75 0.31 13.55 3.04
N PHE A 76 -0.60 13.54 2.06
CA PHE A 76 -0.85 12.35 1.25
C PHE A 76 0.33 12.10 0.31
N LEU A 77 0.83 10.87 0.34
CA LEU A 77 1.82 10.39 -0.61
C LEU A 77 1.19 9.31 -1.48
N SER A 78 1.21 9.53 -2.80
CA SER A 78 0.76 8.49 -3.73
C SER A 78 1.80 7.38 -3.84
N PHE A 79 1.34 6.15 -4.03
CA PHE A 79 2.21 5.01 -4.30
C PHE A 79 3.09 5.25 -5.52
N LYS A 80 2.56 5.93 -6.55
CA LYS A 80 3.33 6.29 -7.73
C LYS A 80 4.51 7.22 -7.41
N LYS A 81 4.32 8.24 -6.57
CA LYS A 81 5.38 9.16 -6.15
C LYS A 81 6.49 8.39 -5.42
N VAL A 82 6.11 7.61 -4.39
CA VAL A 82 7.08 6.85 -3.58
C VAL A 82 7.85 5.83 -4.42
N MET A 83 7.17 5.05 -5.27
CA MET A 83 7.83 4.09 -6.15
C MET A 83 8.81 4.75 -7.12
N THR A 84 8.45 5.93 -7.66
CA THR A 84 9.31 6.68 -8.57
C THR A 84 10.57 7.17 -7.86
N GLU A 85 10.42 7.73 -6.66
CA GLU A 85 11.54 8.19 -5.82
C GLU A 85 12.46 7.05 -5.36
N MET A 86 11.92 5.85 -5.14
CA MET A 86 12.72 4.66 -4.81
C MET A 86 13.62 4.18 -5.97
N GLY A 87 13.31 4.58 -7.21
CA GLY A 87 14.08 4.21 -8.39
C GLY A 87 14.00 2.71 -8.73
N SER A 88 14.90 2.27 -9.62
CA SER A 88 14.96 0.87 -10.06
C SER A 88 15.40 -0.05 -8.91
N PRO A 89 14.79 -1.25 -8.76
CA PRO A 89 13.80 -1.87 -9.64
C PRO A 89 12.34 -1.47 -9.36
N TYR A 90 12.06 -0.76 -8.26
CA TYR A 90 10.72 -0.53 -7.74
C TYR A 90 9.86 0.36 -8.65
N ASN A 91 10.46 1.37 -9.28
CA ASN A 91 9.76 2.27 -10.21
C ASN A 91 9.24 1.58 -11.50
N LYS A 92 9.66 0.33 -11.75
CA LYS A 92 9.24 -0.50 -12.90
C LYS A 92 8.20 -1.55 -12.55
N MET A 93 7.84 -1.68 -11.27
CA MET A 93 6.82 -2.65 -10.85
C MET A 93 5.44 -2.26 -11.38
N GLU A 94 4.58 -3.26 -11.49
CA GLU A 94 3.19 -3.09 -11.91
C GLU A 94 2.36 -2.42 -10.81
N LEU A 95 1.72 -1.29 -11.16
CA LEU A 95 0.88 -0.48 -10.27
C LEU A 95 -0.35 0.01 -11.04
N ILE A 96 -1.53 -0.09 -10.40
CA ILE A 96 -2.72 0.70 -10.75
C ILE A 96 -3.08 1.54 -9.53
N SER A 97 -3.22 2.85 -9.72
CA SER A 97 -3.78 3.77 -8.73
C SER A 97 -5.22 4.11 -9.11
N PHE A 98 -6.14 4.01 -8.16
CA PHE A 98 -7.55 4.36 -8.32
C PHE A 98 -7.84 5.73 -7.70
N PHE A 99 -8.64 6.52 -8.39
CA PHE A 99 -9.18 7.80 -7.93
C PHE A 99 -10.67 7.88 -8.32
N SER A 100 -11.44 8.68 -7.58
CA SER A 100 -12.87 8.86 -7.83
C SER A 100 -13.31 10.27 -7.45
N CYS A 101 -14.14 10.90 -8.29
CA CYS A 101 -14.77 12.19 -7.97
C CYS A 101 -15.99 12.07 -7.02
N SER A 102 -16.35 10.84 -6.62
CA SER A 102 -17.49 10.60 -5.73
C SER A 102 -17.16 10.82 -4.25
N LYS A 103 -15.93 11.22 -3.92
CA LYS A 103 -15.43 11.43 -2.56
C LYS A 103 -14.77 12.79 -2.45
#